data_AF-M2AV89-F1
#
_entry.id   AF-M2AV89-F1
#
_cell.length_a   1.000
_cell.length_b   1.000
_cell.length_c   1.000
_cell.angle_alpha   90.00
_cell.angle_beta   90.00
_cell.angle_gamma   90.00
#
_symmetry.space_group_name_H-M   'P 1'
#
loop_
_entity.id
_entity.type
_entity.pdbx_description
1 polymer ?
#
loop_
_entity_poly.entity_id
_entity_poly.type
_entity_poly.pdbx_seq_one_letter_code
_entity_poly.pdbx_strand_id
1 'polypeptide(L)'
;MPPKLVEEKSGGPRKIGSLISQLMSRRGYASVGAESALTGTIKSAVDASIASSFRVGKLQRGVLMIYAVDSVVMQELTFQKRRILKKLAKEHPQAKIQDLRFKIQAE
;
A
#
# COMPACT_ATOMS: atom_id res chain seq x y z
N MET A 1 -26.66 44.11 2.76
CA MET A 1 -25.71 43.02 2.44
C MET A 1 -24.55 43.66 1.69
N PRO A 2 -23.26 43.34 1.94
CA PRO A 2 -22.65 42.36 2.87
C PRO A 2 -21.91 43.07 4.03
N PRO A 3 -20.91 42.48 4.73
CA PRO A 3 -20.88 41.21 5.44
C PRO A 3 -20.57 41.34 6.96
N LYS A 4 -20.48 40.19 7.65
CA LYS A 4 -20.21 40.02 9.09
C LYS A 4 -18.72 40.17 9.45
N LEU A 5 -18.45 40.51 10.72
CA LEU A 5 -17.15 40.36 11.40
C LEU A 5 -17.00 38.95 12.03
N VAL A 6 -15.81 38.68 12.59
CA VAL A 6 -15.45 37.54 13.50
C VAL A 6 -15.16 36.23 12.72
N GLU A 7 -14.04 35.49 12.87
CA GLU A 7 -12.97 35.44 13.89
C GLU A 7 -11.58 35.00 13.33
N GLU A 8 -10.57 34.84 14.21
CA GLU A 8 -9.17 34.46 13.90
C GLU A 8 -8.91 32.92 13.99
N LYS A 9 -7.69 32.32 13.92
CA LYS A 9 -6.28 32.80 13.89
C LYS A 9 -5.30 31.82 13.19
N SER A 10 -4.03 32.19 13.21
CA SER A 10 -2.78 31.50 12.78
C SER A 10 -2.55 30.04 13.22
N GLY A 11 -1.72 29.27 12.48
CA GLY A 11 -1.27 27.93 12.95
C GLY A 11 -0.19 27.14 12.17
N GLY A 12 1.07 27.59 12.11
CA GLY A 12 2.24 26.69 12.14
C GLY A 12 2.93 26.25 10.82
N PRO A 13 4.27 26.08 10.81
CA PRO A 13 5.00 25.48 9.68
C PRO A 13 4.64 24.00 9.48
N ARG A 14 4.54 23.54 8.22
CA ARG A 14 4.36 22.11 7.89
C ARG A 14 5.54 21.30 8.45
N LYS A 15 5.30 20.56 9.55
CA LYS A 15 6.32 19.81 10.31
C LYS A 15 7.23 18.99 9.38
N ILE A 16 8.53 19.26 9.44
CA ILE A 16 9.58 18.62 8.62
C ILE A 16 9.56 17.09 8.77
N GLY A 17 9.11 16.56 9.91
CA GLY A 17 8.89 15.13 10.13
C GLY A 17 7.96 14.45 9.12
N SER A 18 7.02 15.19 8.50
CA SER A 18 6.18 14.66 7.40
C SER A 18 7.01 14.41 6.13
N LEU A 19 7.85 15.39 5.75
CA LEU A 19 8.73 15.29 4.58
C LEU A 19 9.79 14.20 4.78
N ILE A 20 10.41 14.11 5.96
CA ILE A 20 11.40 13.05 6.25
C ILE A 20 10.74 11.66 6.28
N SER A 21 9.55 11.52 6.87
CA SER A 21 8.81 10.25 6.83
C SER A 21 8.48 9.82 5.39
N GLN A 22 8.06 10.78 4.55
CA GLN A 22 7.75 10.53 3.15
C GLN A 22 8.99 10.21 2.30
N LEU A 23 10.18 10.74 2.67
CA LEU A 23 11.46 10.39 2.05
C LEU A 23 11.97 9.01 2.50
N MET A 24 11.77 8.64 3.77
CA MET A 24 12.15 7.31 4.29
C MET A 24 11.29 6.20 3.70
N SER A 25 9.96 6.38 3.64
CA SER A 25 9.05 5.44 2.94
C SER A 25 9.42 5.25 1.47
N ARG A 26 10.02 6.27 0.84
CA ARG A 26 10.43 6.28 -0.57
C ARG A 26 11.80 5.62 -0.82
N ARG A 27 12.60 5.36 0.23
CA ARG A 27 13.96 4.79 0.13
C ARG A 27 14.01 3.28 0.46
N GLY A 28 13.18 2.80 1.39
CA GLY A 28 13.32 1.45 1.96
C GLY A 28 12.84 0.27 1.10
N TYR A 29 11.74 0.43 0.34
CA TYR A 29 11.11 -0.66 -0.43
C TYR A 29 11.09 -0.45 -1.95
N ALA A 30 11.69 0.64 -2.43
CA ALA A 30 11.78 0.95 -3.87
C ALA A 30 13.00 0.28 -4.56
N SER A 31 13.66 -0.67 -3.89
CA SER A 31 14.70 -1.50 -4.50
C SER A 31 14.09 -2.77 -5.08
N VAL A 32 14.63 -3.24 -6.21
CA VAL A 32 14.16 -4.45 -6.92
C VAL A 32 14.12 -5.67 -5.98
N GLY A 33 15.09 -5.81 -5.07
CA GLY A 33 15.11 -6.88 -4.08
C GLY A 33 13.97 -6.81 -3.05
N ALA A 34 13.60 -5.60 -2.60
CA ALA A 34 12.52 -5.42 -1.64
C ALA A 34 11.13 -5.66 -2.28
N GLU A 35 10.95 -5.24 -3.52
CA GLU A 35 9.75 -5.54 -4.33
C GLU A 35 9.61 -7.05 -4.60
N SER A 36 10.71 -7.72 -4.95
CA SER A 36 10.75 -9.17 -5.13
C SER A 36 10.40 -9.91 -3.83
N ALA A 37 10.90 -9.45 -2.68
CA ALA A 37 10.63 -10.07 -1.39
C ALA A 37 9.15 -9.92 -0.97
N LEU A 38 8.55 -8.73 -1.14
CA LEU A 38 7.10 -8.54 -0.93
C LEU A 38 6.28 -9.44 -1.86
N THR A 39 6.67 -9.53 -3.13
CA THR A 39 6.00 -10.38 -4.13
C THR A 39 6.06 -11.86 -3.73
N GLY A 40 7.21 -12.37 -3.30
CA GLY A 40 7.36 -13.74 -2.82
C GLY A 40 6.49 -14.05 -1.59
N THR A 41 6.43 -13.15 -0.61
CA THR A 41 5.54 -13.29 0.56
C THR A 41 4.07 -13.31 0.16
N ILE A 42 3.63 -12.46 -0.77
CA ILE A 42 2.23 -12.43 -1.23
C ILE A 42 1.89 -13.70 -2.03
N LYS A 43 2.74 -14.11 -2.98
CA LYS A 43 2.54 -15.33 -3.77
C LYS A 43 2.45 -16.60 -2.92
N SER A 44 3.15 -16.62 -1.78
CA SER A 44 3.10 -17.72 -0.81
C SER A 44 2.07 -17.51 0.31
N ALA A 45 1.30 -16.41 0.28
CA ALA A 45 0.13 -16.17 1.15
C ALA A 45 -1.19 -16.50 0.44
N VAL A 46 -1.21 -16.46 -0.89
CA VAL A 46 -2.36 -16.82 -1.73
C VAL A 46 -2.34 -18.27 -2.15
N ASP A 47 -3.44 -18.74 -2.73
CA ASP A 47 -3.53 -20.07 -3.32
C ASP A 47 -2.83 -20.13 -4.69
N ALA A 48 -2.30 -21.32 -5.03
CA ALA A 48 -1.41 -21.50 -6.16
C ALA A 48 -2.04 -21.15 -7.53
N SER A 49 -3.36 -21.30 -7.66
CA SER A 49 -4.13 -20.98 -8.88
C SER A 49 -4.07 -19.51 -9.29
N ILE A 50 -3.90 -18.59 -8.33
CA ILE A 50 -3.86 -17.14 -8.59
C ILE A 50 -2.48 -16.51 -8.41
N ALA A 51 -1.47 -17.27 -7.96
CA ALA A 51 -0.13 -16.78 -7.65
C ALA A 51 0.64 -16.16 -8.85
N SER A 52 0.19 -16.41 -10.07
CA SER A 52 0.72 -15.82 -11.32
C SER A 52 -0.19 -14.78 -11.96
N SER A 53 -1.40 -14.58 -11.42
CA SER A 53 -2.49 -13.81 -12.05
C SER A 53 -2.60 -12.37 -11.50
N PHE A 54 -1.55 -11.88 -10.84
CA PHE A 54 -1.47 -10.49 -10.38
C PHE A 54 -0.03 -9.97 -10.40
N ARG A 55 0.11 -8.64 -10.36
CA ARG A 55 1.37 -7.92 -10.19
C ARG A 55 1.33 -7.07 -8.93
N VAL A 56 2.40 -7.09 -8.15
CA VAL A 56 2.57 -6.19 -7.01
C VAL A 56 2.97 -4.81 -7.53
N GLY A 57 2.40 -3.76 -6.94
CA GLY A 57 2.66 -2.38 -7.30
C GLY A 57 3.33 -1.59 -6.18
N LYS A 58 3.17 -0.27 -6.22
CA LYS A 58 3.83 0.65 -5.28
C LYS A 58 3.24 0.55 -3.87
N LEU A 59 4.11 0.58 -2.87
CA LEU A 59 3.77 0.83 -1.47
C LEU A 59 3.75 2.34 -1.22
N GLN A 60 2.60 2.90 -0.80
CA GLN A 60 2.46 4.32 -0.51
C GLN A 60 1.67 4.52 0.79
N ARG A 61 2.26 5.23 1.76
CA ARG A 61 1.62 5.56 3.06
C ARG A 61 1.06 4.33 3.80
N GLY A 62 1.77 3.20 3.74
CA GLY A 62 1.34 1.92 4.34
C GLY A 62 0.32 1.13 3.51
N VAL A 63 -0.13 1.63 2.36
CA VAL A 63 -1.04 0.92 1.45
C VAL A 63 -0.24 0.33 0.29
N LEU A 64 -0.28 -1.00 0.12
CA LEU A 64 0.31 -1.67 -1.03
C LEU A 64 -0.73 -1.82 -2.14
N MET A 65 -0.40 -1.38 -3.35
CA MET A 65 -1.23 -1.59 -4.54
C MET A 65 -0.94 -2.98 -5.14
N ILE A 66 -1.97 -3.69 -5.58
CA ILE A 66 -1.86 -4.96 -6.31
C ILE A 66 -2.80 -4.90 -7.52
N TYR A 67 -2.31 -5.34 -8.67
CA TYR A 67 -3.02 -5.33 -9.94
C TYR A 67 -3.36 -6.77 -10.34
N ALA A 68 -4.65 -7.13 -10.33
CA ALA A 68 -5.17 -8.42 -10.78
C ALA A 68 -5.36 -8.40 -12.31
N VAL A 69 -5.22 -9.54 -12.99
CA VAL A 69 -5.50 -9.62 -14.44
C VAL A 69 -6.99 -9.47 -14.78
N ASP A 70 -7.88 -9.86 -13.87
CA ASP A 70 -9.33 -9.81 -14.05
C ASP A 70 -10.09 -9.58 -12.73
N SER A 71 -11.42 -9.54 -12.81
CA SER A 71 -12.32 -9.35 -11.67
C SER A 71 -12.42 -10.56 -10.73
N VAL A 72 -12.24 -11.79 -11.23
CA VAL A 72 -12.28 -13.02 -10.43
C VAL A 72 -11.05 -13.07 -9.52
N VAL A 73 -9.86 -12.86 -10.07
CA VAL A 73 -8.61 -12.77 -9.29
C VAL A 73 -8.65 -11.60 -8.30
N MET A 74 -9.28 -10.47 -8.66
CA MET A 74 -9.50 -9.37 -7.73
C MET A 74 -10.39 -9.75 -6.55
N GLN A 75 -11.44 -10.54 -6.77
CA GLN A 75 -12.31 -11.05 -5.71
C GLN A 75 -11.57 -12.05 -4.81
N GLU A 76 -10.83 -13.00 -5.38
CA GLU A 76 -10.01 -13.95 -4.63
C GLU A 76 -8.96 -13.27 -3.76
N LEU A 77 -8.21 -12.31 -4.32
CA LEU A 77 -7.27 -11.48 -3.56
C LEU A 77 -7.95 -10.68 -2.44
N THR A 78 -9.19 -10.25 -2.66
CA THR A 78 -9.99 -9.54 -1.65
C THR A 78 -10.42 -10.47 -0.51
N PHE A 79 -10.88 -11.68 -0.82
CA PHE A 79 -11.18 -12.71 0.17
C PHE A 79 -9.95 -13.08 1.01
N GLN A 80 -8.80 -13.24 0.34
CA GLN A 80 -7.54 -13.64 0.98
C GLN A 80 -6.79 -12.46 1.64
N LYS A 81 -7.25 -11.21 1.46
CA LYS A 81 -6.61 -9.97 1.97
C LYS A 81 -6.14 -10.06 3.42
N ARG A 82 -6.96 -10.60 4.33
CA ARG A 82 -6.62 -10.71 5.77
C ARG A 82 -5.48 -11.70 6.03
N ARG A 83 -5.37 -12.78 5.24
CA ARG A 83 -4.27 -13.76 5.29
C ARG A 83 -2.98 -13.12 4.79
N ILE A 84 -3.04 -12.42 3.66
CA ILE A 84 -1.91 -11.71 3.06
C ILE A 84 -1.36 -10.64 4.02
N LEU A 85 -2.22 -9.77 4.58
CA LEU A 85 -1.81 -8.73 5.54
C LEU A 85 -1.13 -9.32 6.78
N LYS A 86 -1.67 -10.39 7.37
CA LYS A 86 -1.05 -11.08 8.51
C LYS A 86 0.34 -11.60 8.17
N LYS A 87 0.54 -12.18 6.98
CA LYS A 87 1.84 -12.72 6.55
C LYS A 87 2.85 -11.59 6.30
N LEU A 88 2.44 -10.53 5.60
CA LEU A 88 3.25 -9.34 5.36
C LEU A 88 3.68 -8.65 6.66
N ALA A 89 2.79 -8.52 7.65
CA ALA A 89 3.14 -7.95 8.96
C ALA A 89 4.14 -8.81 9.75
N LYS A 90 4.13 -10.14 9.55
CA LYS A 90 5.06 -11.08 10.19
C LYS A 90 6.44 -11.10 9.52
N GLU A 91 6.49 -11.11 8.19
CA GLU A 91 7.73 -11.28 7.41
C GLU A 91 8.39 -9.95 7.03
N HIS A 92 7.61 -8.86 6.94
CA HIS A 92 8.07 -7.52 6.57
C HIS A 92 7.57 -6.44 7.54
N PRO A 93 7.76 -6.58 8.88
CA PRO A 93 7.29 -5.59 9.86
C PRO A 93 7.83 -4.17 9.57
N GLN A 94 9.05 -4.08 9.03
CA GLN A 94 9.71 -2.83 8.63
C GLN A 94 9.04 -2.13 7.43
N ALA A 95 8.23 -2.84 6.62
CA ALA A 95 7.42 -2.25 5.55
C ALA A 95 6.26 -1.39 6.07
N LYS A 96 5.78 -1.65 7.30
CA LYS A 96 4.63 -0.98 7.92
C LYS A 96 3.38 -0.96 7.01
N ILE A 97 3.14 -2.09 6.32
CA ILE A 97 1.97 -2.29 5.48
C ILE A 97 0.74 -2.43 6.40
N GLN A 98 -0.19 -1.51 6.24
CA GLN A 98 -1.45 -1.40 6.98
C GLN A 98 -2.63 -1.89 6.16
N ASP A 99 -2.58 -1.73 4.82
CA ASP A 99 -3.69 -2.08 3.94
C ASP A 99 -3.22 -2.56 2.56
N LEU A 100 -4.09 -3.31 1.87
CA LEU A 100 -3.94 -3.72 0.47
C LEU A 100 -5.07 -3.12 -0.36
N ARG A 101 -4.74 -2.50 -1.49
CA ARG A 101 -5.71 -2.08 -2.50
C ARG A 101 -5.53 -2.86 -3.78
N PHE A 102 -6.64 -3.38 -4.30
CA PHE A 102 -6.69 -4.12 -5.54
C PHE A 102 -7.25 -3.25 -6.66
N LYS A 103 -6.74 -3.44 -7.86
CA LYS A 103 -7.29 -2.93 -9.11
C LYS A 103 -7.18 -4.01 -10.17
N ILE A 104 -8.03 -3.97 -11.18
CA ILE A 104 -7.76 -4.69 -12.43
C ILE A 104 -6.59 -3.96 -13.13
N GLN A 105 -5.67 -4.72 -13.72
CA GLN A 105 -4.63 -4.18 -14.57
C GLN A 105 -5.30 -3.60 -15.82
N ALA A 106 -5.17 -2.28 -16.03
CA ALA A 106 -5.45 -1.70 -17.33
C ALA A 106 -4.38 -2.19 -18.32
N GLU A 107 -4.82 -2.57 -19.52
CA GLU A 107 -3.96 -2.92 -20.65
C GLU A 107 -3.05 -1.75 -21.08
#